data_AF-A0A2A3E6L5-F1
#
_entry.id   AF-A0A2A3E6L5-F1
#
_cell.length_a   1.000
_cell.length_b   1.000
_cell.length_c   1.000
_cell.angle_alpha   90.00
_cell.angle_beta   90.00
_cell.angle_gamma   90.00
#
_symmetry.space_group_name_H-M   'P 1'
#
loop_
_entity.id
_entity.type
_entity.pdbx_description
1 polymer ?
#
loop_
_entity_poly.entity_id
_entity_poly.type
_entity_poly.pdbx_seq_one_letter_code
_entity_poly.pdbx_strand_id
1 'polypeptide(L)'
;MQANGENVGSENTNEKSGWTVGLINGKFKYLTAETFGFKINANGSSLKKKQLWTLEGSEQQVFLRSHLDRYLAVDQFGNVTCEAEDPSDPGCAFQIQLASDGSGRWALKNIQRGYFLGSSQDELKCIAKAPSEAEYWLVHLAARPQVNLKSAGRKRFAHLSATQDEIHVDAPVPWGEDTLFTLEFRPASIEDNGEEHSKFEGGHYALHTCNNKYLARDGKLLDSCTRDCLYAAEFHAGLLALRDLYGAYLAPIGSKAVLKSRSTTVTRDELFSLEESLPQASFVAALNQRYVSVKQGVDVTANQDEISGHETFQLEFDRVTKRWYVRTMQDRYWSLEAGGGIQASEHKRSSNALFDLIWQSEDGTVALRANNGKFLATKRSGHLYANAESVNGLDSDASKYYFYLMNRPVLVLRCEQGFVGPKSSASSKLECNKAIYETIRVERCDRGIVRFKGQNGKYWHADSEGVTVDSDISSDGFYLELREPSRICIKHTDGRYLTAGKNGALRLGETDYESATKWEF
;
A
#
# COMPACT_ATOMS: atom_id res chain seq x y z
N MET A 1 -29.59 30.47 22.31
CA MET A 1 -28.21 30.78 22.75
C MET A 1 -27.36 29.56 22.46
N GLN A 2 -26.41 29.72 21.54
CA GLN A 2 -25.48 28.68 21.09
C GLN A 2 -24.54 28.30 22.23
N ALA A 3 -24.29 27.00 22.41
CA ALA A 3 -23.16 26.50 23.16
C ALA A 3 -22.36 25.58 22.23
N ASN A 4 -21.12 25.99 21.96
CA ASN A 4 -20.16 25.36 21.07
C ASN A 4 -19.76 23.98 21.60
N GLY A 5 -19.96 22.94 20.77
CA GLY A 5 -19.33 21.65 20.94
C GLY A 5 -17.95 21.67 20.28
N GLU A 6 -16.90 21.65 21.09
CA GLU A 6 -15.53 21.51 20.62
C GLU A 6 -15.32 20.12 20.02
N ASN A 7 -15.04 20.12 18.73
CA ASN A 7 -14.70 18.96 17.93
C ASN A 7 -13.26 18.57 18.28
N VAL A 8 -13.08 17.61 19.20
CA VAL A 8 -11.77 17.06 19.52
C VAL A 8 -11.36 16.14 18.36
N GLY A 9 -10.70 16.76 17.39
CA GLY A 9 -10.08 16.09 16.26
C GLY A 9 -9.03 15.08 16.72
N SER A 10 -8.97 13.98 15.99
CA SER A 10 -7.88 13.02 15.98
C SER A 10 -6.53 13.70 16.17
N GLU A 11 -5.83 13.38 17.26
CA GLU A 11 -4.40 13.58 17.38
C GLU A 11 -3.69 12.70 16.35
N ASN A 12 -3.70 13.15 15.10
CA ASN A 12 -2.67 12.77 14.15
C ASN A 12 -1.40 13.46 14.64
N THR A 13 -0.51 12.65 15.19
CA THR A 13 0.89 12.99 15.40
C THR A 13 1.47 13.48 14.09
N ASN A 14 1.49 14.81 13.89
CA ASN A 14 2.35 15.62 13.03
C ASN A 14 3.15 14.86 11.94
N GLU A 15 2.48 14.11 11.06
CA GLU A 15 3.10 13.52 9.88
C GLU A 15 3.33 14.68 8.91
N LYS A 16 4.59 15.15 8.86
CA LYS A 16 5.04 16.17 7.92
C LYS A 16 4.53 15.81 6.52
N SER A 17 3.68 16.66 5.98
CA SER A 17 3.02 16.48 4.67
C SER A 17 4.07 16.47 3.56
N GLY A 18 4.47 15.27 3.14
CA GLY A 18 5.46 15.10 2.09
C GLY A 18 5.39 13.74 1.42
N TRP A 19 5.74 13.69 0.14
CA TRP A 19 5.85 12.42 -0.58
C TRP A 19 7.23 11.82 -0.41
N THR A 20 7.31 10.54 -0.11
CA THR A 20 8.57 9.81 -0.30
C THR A 20 8.64 9.33 -1.74
N VAL A 21 9.69 9.68 -2.47
CA VAL A 21 9.89 9.32 -3.88
C VAL A 21 11.32 8.86 -4.15
N GLY A 22 11.51 8.15 -5.25
CA GLY A 22 12.77 8.03 -5.97
C GLY A 22 12.74 8.86 -7.24
N LEU A 23 13.88 9.48 -7.57
CA LEU A 23 14.07 10.21 -8.82
C LEU A 23 14.96 9.39 -9.74
N ILE A 24 14.50 9.14 -10.97
CA ILE A 24 15.19 8.29 -11.94
C ILE A 24 15.69 9.16 -13.09
N ASN A 25 16.98 9.11 -13.41
CA ASN A 25 17.56 9.87 -14.53
C ASN A 25 17.30 9.20 -15.90
N GLY A 26 17.73 9.86 -16.98
CA GLY A 26 17.66 9.32 -18.34
C GLY A 26 18.43 8.01 -18.60
N LYS A 27 19.27 7.54 -17.65
CA LYS A 27 19.92 6.22 -17.68
C LYS A 27 19.18 5.15 -16.86
N PHE A 28 17.96 5.44 -16.41
CA PHE A 28 17.15 4.57 -15.54
C PHE A 28 17.83 4.21 -14.22
N LYS A 29 18.56 5.18 -13.65
CA LYS A 29 19.21 5.06 -12.35
C LYS A 29 18.65 6.07 -11.35
N TYR A 30 18.55 5.64 -10.11
CA TYR A 30 18.01 6.44 -9.02
C TYR A 30 19.04 7.42 -8.47
N LEU A 31 18.61 8.66 -8.24
CA LEU A 31 19.28 9.62 -7.38
C LEU A 31 19.47 9.01 -5.99
N THR A 32 20.71 9.00 -5.53
CA THR A 32 21.17 8.28 -4.36
C THR A 32 21.94 9.21 -3.45
N ALA A 33 21.55 9.25 -2.17
CA ALA A 33 22.35 9.83 -1.09
C ALA A 33 23.18 8.71 -0.45
N GLU A 34 24.51 8.83 -0.47
CA GLU A 34 25.41 7.87 0.15
C GLU A 34 25.45 8.06 1.67
N THR A 35 25.61 6.96 2.40
CA THR A 35 25.61 6.95 3.87
C THR A 35 26.80 7.71 4.47
N PHE A 36 27.92 7.84 3.74
CA PHE A 36 29.15 8.45 4.24
C PHE A 36 29.58 9.63 3.38
N GLY A 37 30.02 10.69 4.06
CA GLY A 37 30.58 11.89 3.42
C GLY A 37 29.57 12.70 2.61
N PHE A 38 28.27 12.51 2.87
CA PHE A 38 27.16 13.26 2.25
C PHE A 38 27.20 13.32 0.72
N LYS A 39 27.85 12.34 0.10
CA LYS A 39 27.99 12.25 -1.34
C LYS A 39 26.66 11.89 -1.97
N ILE A 40 26.44 12.42 -3.17
CA ILE A 40 25.28 12.09 -3.99
C ILE A 40 25.72 11.61 -5.36
N ASN A 41 24.93 10.74 -5.96
CA ASN A 41 25.10 10.26 -7.33
C ASN A 41 23.74 9.86 -7.90
N ALA A 42 23.69 9.47 -9.17
CA ALA A 42 22.50 8.90 -9.79
C ALA A 42 22.80 7.55 -10.42
N ASN A 43 23.33 6.61 -9.63
CA ASN A 43 23.75 5.27 -10.07
C ASN A 43 22.94 4.12 -9.44
N GLY A 44 21.98 4.42 -8.56
CA GLY A 44 21.17 3.39 -7.88
C GLY A 44 20.35 2.57 -8.87
N SER A 45 20.38 1.24 -8.76
CA SER A 45 19.61 0.34 -9.65
C SER A 45 18.21 0.00 -9.16
N SER A 46 17.92 0.27 -7.89
CA SER A 46 16.66 -0.10 -7.24
C SER A 46 16.27 0.94 -6.19
N LEU A 47 14.97 1.15 -5.97
CA LEU A 47 14.46 2.04 -4.94
C LEU A 47 14.60 1.41 -3.54
N LYS A 48 15.73 1.68 -2.87
CA LYS A 48 16.00 1.28 -1.48
C LYS A 48 16.20 2.53 -0.61
N LYS A 49 16.53 2.34 0.68
CA LYS A 49 16.71 3.42 1.67
C LYS A 49 17.52 4.61 1.15
N LYS A 50 18.64 4.37 0.46
CA LYS A 50 19.53 5.42 -0.05
C LYS A 50 18.96 6.22 -1.24
N GLN A 51 17.96 5.66 -1.92
CA GLN A 51 17.28 6.24 -3.07
C GLN A 51 15.98 6.96 -2.70
N LEU A 52 15.58 6.92 -1.43
CA LEU A 52 14.38 7.58 -0.93
C LEU A 52 14.67 9.05 -0.61
N TRP A 53 13.84 9.92 -1.16
CA TRP A 53 13.82 11.36 -0.94
C TRP A 53 12.41 11.78 -0.50
N THR A 54 12.31 12.51 0.61
CA THR A 54 11.05 13.11 1.07
C THR A 54 10.92 14.49 0.43
N LEU A 55 9.88 14.69 -0.37
CA LEU A 55 9.47 16.00 -0.87
C LEU A 55 8.68 16.72 0.20
N GLU A 56 9.15 17.89 0.61
CA GLU A 56 8.49 18.75 1.58
C GLU A 56 8.25 20.13 0.96
N GLY A 57 7.22 20.85 1.41
CA GLY A 57 6.93 22.21 0.95
C GLY A 57 5.63 22.35 0.14
N SER A 58 5.62 23.30 -0.79
CA SER A 58 4.46 23.69 -1.59
C SER A 58 4.70 23.48 -3.09
N GLU A 59 3.68 23.66 -3.92
CA GLU A 59 3.81 23.62 -5.39
C GLU A 59 4.86 24.60 -5.94
N GLN A 60 5.03 25.76 -5.29
CA GLN A 60 5.95 26.79 -5.76
C GLN A 60 7.39 26.54 -5.33
N GLN A 61 7.55 25.83 -4.21
CA GLN A 61 8.84 25.64 -3.56
C GLN A 61 8.82 24.30 -2.82
N VAL A 62 9.62 23.36 -3.33
CA VAL A 62 9.85 22.05 -2.74
C VAL A 62 11.28 21.89 -2.27
N PHE A 63 11.45 21.04 -1.28
CA PHE A 63 12.73 20.63 -0.71
C PHE A 63 12.82 19.11 -0.75
N LEU A 64 13.99 18.58 -1.06
CA LEU A 64 14.22 17.14 -1.13
C LEU A 64 15.10 16.70 0.05
N ARG A 65 14.51 16.06 1.04
CA ARG A 65 15.21 15.52 2.22
C ARG A 65 15.57 14.06 2.01
N SER A 66 16.85 13.72 2.16
CA SER A 66 17.36 12.35 2.09
C SER A 66 17.02 11.53 3.33
N HIS A 67 17.26 10.22 3.27
CA HIS A 67 17.17 9.30 4.42
C HIS A 67 18.12 9.60 5.60
N LEU A 68 19.04 10.57 5.45
CA LEU A 68 19.96 11.04 6.49
C LEU A 68 19.51 12.35 7.13
N ASP A 69 18.28 12.79 6.86
CA ASP A 69 17.74 14.08 7.30
C ASP A 69 18.54 15.28 6.78
N ARG A 70 19.14 15.13 5.58
CA ARG A 70 19.87 16.19 4.86
C ARG A 70 19.15 16.60 3.59
N TYR A 71 19.23 17.88 3.24
CA TYR A 71 18.56 18.44 2.07
C TYR A 71 19.48 18.50 0.86
N LEU A 72 18.92 18.15 -0.30
CA LEU A 72 19.55 18.41 -1.59
C LEU A 72 19.71 19.92 -1.78
N ALA A 73 20.92 20.37 -2.13
CA ALA A 73 21.24 21.77 -2.31
C ALA A 73 22.12 21.99 -3.54
N VAL A 74 22.22 23.25 -3.97
CA VAL A 74 23.08 23.68 -5.07
C VAL A 74 23.95 24.85 -4.63
N ASP A 75 25.27 24.72 -4.81
CA ASP A 75 26.22 25.78 -4.47
C ASP A 75 26.30 26.91 -5.53
N GLN A 76 27.15 27.91 -5.26
CA GLN A 76 27.36 29.04 -6.17
C GLN A 76 28.04 28.70 -7.51
N PHE A 77 28.57 27.49 -7.66
CA PHE A 77 29.20 26.99 -8.88
C PHE A 77 28.30 26.03 -9.66
N GLY A 78 27.14 25.67 -9.09
CA GLY A 78 26.20 24.72 -9.67
C GLY A 78 26.52 23.26 -9.34
N ASN A 79 27.39 23.01 -8.35
CA ASN A 79 27.59 21.67 -7.81
C ASN A 79 26.41 21.32 -6.90
N VAL A 80 25.99 20.07 -6.97
CA VAL A 80 24.87 19.56 -6.18
C VAL A 80 25.43 18.87 -4.92
N THR A 81 24.88 19.19 -3.76
CA THR A 81 25.30 18.68 -2.45
C THR A 81 24.11 18.15 -1.65
N CYS A 82 24.36 17.45 -0.55
CA CYS A 82 23.32 16.95 0.35
C CYS A 82 23.78 16.99 1.82
N GLU A 83 24.23 18.17 2.25
CA GLU A 83 24.83 18.40 3.58
C GLU A 83 23.97 19.26 4.50
N ALA A 84 23.10 20.08 3.90
CA ALA A 84 22.27 21.04 4.62
C ALA A 84 21.31 20.35 5.58
N GLU A 85 21.25 20.83 6.82
CA GLU A 85 20.33 20.36 7.88
C GLU A 85 19.01 21.12 7.87
N ASP A 86 19.01 22.33 7.32
CA ASP A 86 17.87 23.24 7.33
C ASP A 86 17.46 23.58 5.88
N PRO A 87 16.18 23.40 5.51
CA PRO A 87 15.70 23.73 4.16
C PRO A 87 15.74 25.24 3.85
N SER A 88 15.91 26.11 4.85
CA SER A 88 16.05 27.56 4.65
C SER A 88 17.38 27.98 4.01
N ASP A 89 18.36 27.08 3.90
CA ASP A 89 19.56 27.35 3.12
C ASP A 89 19.15 27.70 1.67
N PRO A 90 19.58 28.87 1.13
CA PRO A 90 19.17 29.35 -0.18
C PRO A 90 19.38 28.34 -1.32
N GLY A 91 20.36 27.44 -1.20
CA GLY A 91 20.63 26.40 -2.20
C GLY A 91 19.61 25.27 -2.24
N CYS A 92 18.75 25.09 -1.22
CA CYS A 92 17.89 23.91 -1.06
C CYS A 92 16.54 23.98 -1.80
N ALA A 93 16.14 25.17 -2.22
CA ALA A 93 14.81 25.40 -2.78
C ALA A 93 14.73 25.04 -4.27
N PHE A 94 13.80 24.14 -4.62
CA PHE A 94 13.52 23.77 -6.01
C PHE A 94 12.07 24.05 -6.40
N GLN A 95 11.83 24.22 -7.69
CA GLN A 95 10.52 24.27 -8.32
C GLN A 95 10.40 23.08 -9.28
N ILE A 96 9.29 22.34 -9.20
CA ILE A 96 8.99 21.24 -10.13
C ILE A 96 8.37 21.84 -11.39
N GLN A 97 8.87 21.43 -12.56
CA GLN A 97 8.28 21.75 -13.85
C GLN A 97 8.02 20.45 -14.60
N LEU A 98 6.78 20.24 -15.03
CA LEU A 98 6.45 19.08 -15.86
C LEU A 98 6.95 19.29 -17.30
N ALA A 99 7.43 18.21 -17.90
CA ALA A 99 7.73 18.17 -19.32
C ALA A 99 6.46 18.48 -20.15
N SER A 100 6.63 19.29 -21.21
CA SER A 100 5.54 19.70 -22.10
C SER A 100 5.22 18.68 -23.20
N ASP A 101 6.04 17.64 -23.32
CA ASP A 101 5.93 16.56 -24.32
C ASP A 101 4.92 15.47 -23.95
N GLY A 102 4.24 15.59 -22.80
CA GLY A 102 3.28 14.62 -22.31
C GLY A 102 3.90 13.40 -21.63
N SER A 103 5.23 13.35 -21.46
CA SER A 103 5.91 12.19 -20.88
C SER A 103 5.78 12.07 -19.36
N GLY A 104 5.22 13.09 -18.69
CA GLY A 104 5.14 13.13 -17.23
C GLY A 104 6.47 13.33 -16.49
N ARG A 105 7.57 13.57 -17.19
CA ARG A 105 8.89 13.80 -16.60
C ARG A 105 8.93 15.12 -15.84
N TRP A 106 9.71 15.16 -14.76
CA TRP A 106 9.93 16.36 -13.96
C TRP A 106 11.28 16.97 -14.28
N ALA A 107 11.32 18.29 -14.38
CA ALA A 107 12.54 19.08 -14.34
C ALA A 107 12.57 19.85 -13.01
N LEU A 108 13.65 19.72 -12.25
CA LEU A 108 13.80 20.35 -10.94
C LEU A 108 14.65 21.60 -11.09
N LYS A 109 14.01 22.77 -11.08
CA LYS A 109 14.68 24.08 -11.19
C LYS A 109 15.07 24.58 -9.82
N ASN A 110 16.35 24.80 -9.56
CA ASN A 110 16.78 25.48 -8.34
C ASN A 110 16.33 26.96 -8.38
N ILE A 111 15.63 27.41 -7.34
CA ILE A 111 14.99 28.75 -7.31
C ILE A 111 16.04 29.86 -7.26
N GLN A 112 17.05 29.71 -6.40
CA GLN A 112 18.13 30.68 -6.20
C GLN A 112 18.96 30.87 -7.48
N ARG A 113 19.33 29.76 -8.12
CA ARG A 113 20.26 29.74 -9.25
C ARG A 113 19.58 29.90 -10.60
N GLY A 114 18.30 29.53 -10.69
CA GLY A 114 17.53 29.54 -11.94
C GLY A 114 17.91 28.44 -12.94
N TYR A 115 18.71 27.45 -12.52
CA TYR A 115 19.17 26.33 -13.35
C TYR A 115 18.48 25.03 -12.98
N PHE A 116 18.56 24.03 -13.86
CA PHE A 116 17.91 22.73 -13.69
C PHE A 116 18.89 21.66 -13.21
N LEU A 117 18.44 20.82 -12.28
CA LEU A 117 19.17 19.67 -11.79
C LEU A 117 19.28 18.61 -12.89
N GLY A 118 20.51 18.31 -13.28
CA GLY A 118 20.83 17.31 -14.29
C GLY A 118 21.76 16.22 -13.80
N SER A 119 21.68 15.07 -14.46
CA SER A 119 22.60 13.95 -14.33
C SER A 119 23.25 13.67 -15.69
N SER A 120 24.55 13.93 -15.80
CA SER A 120 25.32 13.68 -17.02
C SER A 120 26.67 13.08 -16.67
N GLN A 121 27.10 12.06 -17.42
CA GLN A 121 28.42 11.42 -17.27
C GLN A 121 28.79 11.05 -15.82
N ASP A 122 27.79 10.59 -15.05
CA ASP A 122 27.90 10.15 -13.64
C ASP A 122 28.14 11.29 -12.63
N GLU A 123 28.09 12.54 -13.08
CA GLU A 123 28.08 13.74 -12.24
C GLU A 123 26.66 14.33 -12.13
N LEU A 124 26.39 14.93 -10.97
CA LEU A 124 25.18 15.73 -10.72
C LEU A 124 25.55 17.20 -10.77
N LYS A 125 24.91 17.97 -11.67
CA LYS A 125 25.14 19.40 -11.82
C LYS A 125 23.83 20.15 -11.97
N CYS A 126 23.81 21.42 -11.58
CA CYS A 126 22.66 22.30 -11.72
C CYS A 126 23.08 23.62 -12.39
N ILE A 127 23.37 23.52 -13.70
CA ILE A 127 23.92 24.63 -14.52
C ILE A 127 23.13 24.87 -15.81
N ALA A 128 22.20 23.98 -16.16
CA ALA A 128 21.43 24.07 -17.38
C ALA A 128 20.36 25.17 -17.28
N LYS A 129 20.27 26.04 -18.29
CA LYS A 129 19.27 27.14 -18.38
C LYS A 129 17.88 26.68 -18.82
N ALA A 130 17.82 25.54 -19.49
CA ALA A 130 16.61 24.89 -19.94
C ALA A 130 16.80 23.37 -19.79
N PRO A 131 15.74 22.61 -19.49
CA PRO A 131 15.86 21.18 -19.32
C PRO A 131 16.12 20.49 -20.66
N SER A 132 17.07 19.56 -20.65
CA SER A 132 17.30 18.58 -21.71
C SER A 132 17.12 17.18 -21.15
N GLU A 133 17.43 16.14 -21.94
CA GLU A 133 17.34 14.74 -21.49
C GLU A 133 18.11 14.45 -20.19
N ALA A 134 19.19 15.18 -19.90
CA ALA A 134 19.95 15.02 -18.66
C ALA A 134 19.24 15.61 -17.42
N GLU A 135 18.35 16.59 -17.62
CA GLU A 135 17.65 17.33 -16.57
C GLU A 135 16.22 16.83 -16.30
N TYR A 136 15.75 15.87 -17.09
CA TYR A 136 14.46 15.22 -16.88
C TYR A 136 14.59 13.99 -16.00
N TRP A 137 13.69 13.91 -15.02
CA TRP A 137 13.62 12.85 -14.02
C TRP A 137 12.25 12.18 -14.05
N LEU A 138 12.22 10.85 -13.98
CA LEU A 138 10.99 10.11 -13.68
C LEU A 138 10.81 10.04 -12.17
N VAL A 139 9.56 10.11 -11.73
CA VAL A 139 9.22 10.07 -10.30
C VAL A 139 8.57 8.76 -9.94
N HIS A 140 9.25 8.00 -9.09
CA HIS A 140 8.75 6.76 -8.52
C HIS A 140 8.30 7.00 -7.08
N LEU A 141 6.99 7.05 -6.83
CA LEU A 141 6.41 7.15 -5.51
C LEU A 141 6.82 5.93 -4.70
N ALA A 142 7.44 6.16 -3.55
CA ALA A 142 7.68 5.11 -2.57
C ALA A 142 6.40 4.85 -1.75
N ALA A 143 5.26 4.80 -2.43
CA ALA A 143 3.99 4.46 -1.83
C ALA A 143 3.98 2.96 -1.50
N ARG A 144 3.15 2.60 -0.51
CA ARG A 144 2.79 1.19 -0.29
C ARG A 144 2.16 0.63 -1.56
N PRO A 145 2.30 -0.68 -1.80
CA PRO A 145 1.82 -1.28 -3.03
C PRO A 145 0.32 -1.02 -3.25
N GLN A 146 -0.48 -1.06 -2.18
CA GLN A 146 -1.93 -0.88 -2.24
C GLN A 146 -2.40 0.21 -1.27
N VAL A 147 -3.29 1.07 -1.74
CA VAL A 147 -3.70 2.33 -1.11
C VAL A 147 -5.20 2.55 -1.23
N ASN A 148 -5.72 3.51 -0.46
CA ASN A 148 -7.02 4.11 -0.68
C ASN A 148 -6.85 5.51 -1.29
N LEU A 149 -7.68 5.83 -2.29
CA LEU A 149 -7.62 7.11 -2.98
C LEU A 149 -8.75 8.02 -2.47
N LYS A 150 -8.43 9.22 -1.98
CA LYS A 150 -9.43 10.16 -1.45
C LYS A 150 -9.38 11.48 -2.18
N SER A 151 -10.52 11.94 -2.69
CA SER A 151 -10.63 13.24 -3.36
C SER A 151 -10.62 14.39 -2.36
N ALA A 152 -9.75 15.37 -2.59
CA ALA A 152 -9.69 16.61 -1.81
C ALA A 152 -10.93 17.50 -2.03
N GLY A 153 -11.49 17.50 -3.25
CA GLY A 153 -12.70 18.24 -3.62
C GLY A 153 -13.95 17.65 -2.98
N ARG A 154 -14.21 16.36 -3.20
CA ARG A 154 -15.41 15.69 -2.68
C ARG A 154 -15.33 15.31 -1.20
N LYS A 155 -14.12 15.18 -0.64
CA LYS A 155 -13.88 14.61 0.71
C LYS A 155 -14.51 13.22 0.83
N ARG A 156 -14.30 12.40 -0.20
CA ARG A 156 -14.82 11.04 -0.36
C ARG A 156 -13.74 10.14 -0.95
N PHE A 157 -13.86 8.86 -0.68
CA PHE A 157 -12.97 7.83 -1.18
C PHE A 157 -13.45 7.31 -2.52
N ALA A 158 -12.50 6.94 -3.37
CA ALA A 158 -12.75 6.16 -4.55
C ALA A 158 -13.12 4.73 -4.15
N HIS A 159 -14.00 4.11 -4.93
CA HIS A 159 -14.30 2.70 -4.84
C HIS A 159 -14.81 2.16 -6.19
N LEU A 160 -14.71 0.86 -6.38
CA LEU A 160 -15.24 0.16 -7.54
C LEU A 160 -16.77 0.21 -7.52
N SER A 161 -17.39 0.53 -8.66
CA SER A 161 -18.85 0.54 -8.80
C SER A 161 -19.45 -0.84 -8.52
N ALA A 162 -20.73 -0.88 -8.16
CA ALA A 162 -21.44 -2.15 -7.94
C ALA A 162 -21.46 -3.06 -9.20
N THR A 163 -21.41 -2.47 -10.39
CA THR A 163 -21.30 -3.15 -11.69
C THR A 163 -19.87 -3.53 -12.08
N GLN A 164 -18.88 -3.12 -11.27
CA GLN A 164 -17.46 -3.45 -11.42
C GLN A 164 -16.81 -2.97 -12.73
N ASP A 165 -17.33 -1.90 -13.33
CA ASP A 165 -16.93 -1.36 -14.63
C ASP A 165 -16.50 0.11 -14.60
N GLU A 166 -16.72 0.80 -13.48
CA GLU A 166 -16.38 2.22 -13.26
C GLU A 166 -15.79 2.40 -11.85
N ILE A 167 -15.08 3.50 -11.63
CA ILE A 167 -14.65 3.95 -10.31
C ILE A 167 -15.49 5.16 -9.91
N HIS A 168 -16.18 5.09 -8.76
CA HIS A 168 -16.97 6.19 -8.20
C HIS A 168 -16.23 6.78 -7.00
N VAL A 169 -16.37 8.09 -6.78
CA VAL A 169 -15.70 8.82 -5.68
C VAL A 169 -16.72 9.49 -4.75
N ASP A 170 -17.54 8.66 -4.11
CA ASP A 170 -18.57 9.09 -3.17
C ASP A 170 -18.60 8.28 -1.86
N ALA A 171 -17.71 7.30 -1.68
CA ALA A 171 -17.62 6.51 -0.46
C ALA A 171 -17.19 7.38 0.74
N PRO A 172 -17.93 7.35 1.87
CA PRO A 172 -17.59 8.17 3.05
C PRO A 172 -16.37 7.62 3.80
N VAL A 173 -16.16 6.30 3.75
CA VAL A 173 -15.05 5.58 4.39
C VAL A 173 -14.50 4.52 3.44
N PRO A 174 -13.21 4.18 3.49
CA PRO A 174 -12.60 3.16 2.63
C PRO A 174 -12.84 1.76 3.22
N TRP A 175 -14.08 1.29 3.17
CA TRP A 175 -14.50 0.00 3.72
C TRP A 175 -14.74 -1.02 2.63
N GLY A 176 -14.27 -2.26 2.81
CA GLY A 176 -14.41 -3.34 1.84
C GLY A 176 -13.29 -3.38 0.79
N GLU A 177 -13.36 -4.41 -0.04
CA GLU A 177 -12.38 -4.70 -1.09
C GLU A 177 -12.46 -3.74 -2.28
N ASP A 178 -13.61 -3.14 -2.52
CA ASP A 178 -13.88 -2.21 -3.63
C ASP A 178 -13.13 -0.88 -3.49
N THR A 179 -12.67 -0.55 -2.29
CA THR A 179 -11.90 0.68 -2.02
C THR A 179 -10.39 0.50 -2.19
N LEU A 180 -9.93 -0.72 -2.49
CA LEU A 180 -8.52 -1.05 -2.66
C LEU A 180 -8.04 -0.72 -4.08
N PHE A 181 -7.00 0.12 -4.18
CA PHE A 181 -6.35 0.42 -5.44
C PHE A 181 -4.85 0.18 -5.34
N THR A 182 -4.27 -0.23 -6.45
CA THR A 182 -2.82 -0.33 -6.63
C THR A 182 -2.41 0.76 -7.60
N LEU A 183 -1.52 1.65 -7.16
CA LEU A 183 -0.96 2.69 -8.03
C LEU A 183 0.32 2.13 -8.66
N GLU A 184 0.18 1.53 -9.84
CA GLU A 184 1.24 0.76 -10.49
C GLU A 184 2.23 1.68 -11.21
N PHE A 185 3.48 1.72 -10.76
CA PHE A 185 4.55 2.39 -11.50
C PHE A 185 4.92 1.57 -12.75
N ARG A 186 4.82 2.20 -13.92
CA ARG A 186 5.24 1.62 -15.21
C ARG A 186 6.62 2.18 -15.58
N PRO A 187 7.71 1.44 -15.32
CA PRO A 187 9.03 1.85 -15.79
C PRO A 187 9.05 1.83 -17.33
N ALA A 188 9.99 2.56 -17.95
CA ALA A 188 10.17 2.44 -19.41
C ALA A 188 10.50 0.99 -19.75
N SER A 189 9.74 0.40 -20.66
CA SER A 189 10.03 -0.91 -21.24
C SER A 189 11.26 -0.81 -22.14
N ILE A 190 12.21 -1.72 -21.98
CA ILE A 190 13.27 -1.97 -22.99
C ILE A 190 12.73 -2.92 -24.08
N GLU A 191 11.59 -3.57 -23.85
CA GLU A 191 11.10 -4.73 -24.60
C GLU A 191 9.90 -4.45 -25.52
N ASP A 192 9.45 -3.20 -25.69
CA ASP A 192 8.42 -2.90 -26.70
C ASP A 192 8.99 -2.99 -28.12
N ASN A 193 9.02 -4.22 -28.65
CA ASN A 193 8.98 -4.65 -30.05
C ASN A 193 9.61 -3.74 -31.14
N GLY A 194 10.73 -3.07 -30.86
CA GLY A 194 11.51 -2.38 -31.89
C GLY A 194 10.80 -1.23 -32.61
N GLU A 195 9.69 -0.72 -32.09
CA GLU A 195 9.12 0.53 -32.60
C GLU A 195 9.92 1.71 -32.03
N GLU A 196 10.63 2.44 -32.91
CA GLU A 196 11.52 3.56 -32.57
C GLU A 196 10.85 4.73 -31.81
N HIS A 197 9.54 4.66 -31.52
CA HIS A 197 8.76 5.67 -30.81
C HIS A 197 8.62 5.42 -29.29
N SER A 198 9.12 4.31 -28.73
CA SER A 198 8.94 3.93 -27.31
C SER A 198 9.90 4.58 -26.30
N LYS A 199 10.89 5.38 -26.73
CA LYS A 199 11.93 5.95 -25.85
C LYS A 199 11.42 6.83 -24.70
N PHE A 200 10.19 7.34 -24.78
CA PHE A 200 9.64 8.33 -23.84
C PHE A 200 8.49 7.79 -22.96
N GLU A 201 8.14 6.51 -23.06
CA GLU A 201 6.98 5.91 -22.36
C GLU A 201 7.33 5.30 -20.99
N GLY A 202 8.20 5.95 -20.23
CA GLY A 202 8.57 5.53 -18.89
C GLY A 202 7.99 6.40 -17.78
N GLY A 203 7.81 5.82 -16.60
CA GLY A 203 7.53 6.54 -15.36
C GLY A 203 6.11 7.03 -15.16
N HIS A 204 5.17 6.49 -15.93
CA HIS A 204 3.74 6.70 -15.73
C HIS A 204 3.21 5.77 -14.64
N TYR A 205 2.00 6.06 -14.18
CA TYR A 205 1.23 5.22 -13.28
C TYR A 205 -0.02 4.70 -13.98
N ALA A 206 -0.39 3.48 -13.64
CA ALA A 206 -1.71 2.94 -13.93
C ALA A 206 -2.48 2.74 -12.63
N LEU A 207 -3.75 3.14 -12.61
CA LEU A 207 -4.63 2.88 -11.47
C LEU A 207 -5.29 1.51 -11.66
N HIS A 208 -4.89 0.55 -10.84
CA HIS A 208 -5.29 -0.85 -10.93
C HIS A 208 -6.27 -1.19 -9.79
N THR A 209 -7.44 -1.71 -10.14
CA THR A 209 -8.55 -2.02 -9.22
C THR A 209 -8.47 -3.43 -8.65
N CYS A 210 -9.21 -3.70 -7.58
CA CYS A 210 -9.27 -5.00 -6.91
C CYS A 210 -9.83 -6.15 -7.77
N ASN A 211 -10.58 -5.84 -8.84
CA ASN A 211 -11.05 -6.82 -9.83
C ASN A 211 -10.09 -7.04 -11.00
N ASN A 212 -8.83 -6.64 -10.83
CA ASN A 212 -7.74 -6.82 -11.79
C ASN A 212 -7.96 -6.07 -13.13
N LYS A 213 -8.42 -4.82 -13.08
CA LYS A 213 -8.62 -3.95 -14.25
C LYS A 213 -7.96 -2.60 -14.10
N TYR A 214 -7.68 -1.97 -15.23
CA TYR A 214 -7.01 -0.68 -15.32
C TYR A 214 -7.98 0.44 -15.69
N LEU A 215 -7.93 1.55 -14.97
CA LEU A 215 -8.69 2.75 -15.33
C LEU A 215 -8.14 3.38 -16.60
N ALA A 216 -8.99 3.57 -17.61
CA ALA A 216 -8.69 4.37 -18.79
C ALA A 216 -9.16 5.82 -18.62
N ARG A 217 -8.56 6.75 -19.37
CA ARG A 217 -8.87 8.19 -19.38
C ARG A 217 -10.36 8.53 -19.57
N ASP A 218 -11.12 7.67 -20.26
CA ASP A 218 -12.56 7.88 -20.52
C ASP A 218 -13.47 7.46 -19.35
N GLY A 219 -12.91 6.80 -18.33
CA GLY A 219 -13.59 6.33 -17.12
C GLY A 219 -13.91 4.83 -17.12
N LYS A 220 -13.63 4.11 -18.21
CA LYS A 220 -13.86 2.65 -18.28
C LYS A 220 -12.73 1.86 -17.65
N LEU A 221 -13.05 0.64 -17.23
CA LEU A 221 -12.08 -0.34 -16.76
C LEU A 221 -11.72 -1.35 -17.86
N LEU A 222 -10.43 -1.49 -18.14
CA LEU A 222 -9.87 -2.38 -19.16
C LEU A 222 -9.12 -3.56 -18.54
N ASP A 223 -9.16 -4.73 -19.17
CA ASP A 223 -8.46 -5.93 -18.68
C ASP A 223 -6.93 -5.86 -18.89
N SER A 224 -6.48 -5.12 -19.90
CA SER A 224 -5.08 -4.86 -20.18
C SER A 224 -4.76 -3.38 -20.01
N CYS A 225 -3.59 -3.07 -19.42
CA CYS A 225 -3.10 -1.70 -19.34
C CYS A 225 -2.66 -1.24 -20.73
N THR A 226 -3.40 -0.28 -21.29
CA THR A 226 -3.05 0.37 -22.56
C THR A 226 -2.48 1.77 -22.29
N ARG A 227 -2.08 2.49 -23.35
CA ARG A 227 -1.63 3.89 -23.24
C ARG A 227 -2.68 4.80 -22.60
N ASP A 228 -3.96 4.53 -22.83
CA ASP A 228 -5.07 5.30 -22.25
C ASP A 228 -5.22 5.10 -20.73
N CYS A 229 -4.52 4.12 -20.15
CA CYS A 229 -4.48 3.86 -18.71
C CYS A 229 -3.27 4.49 -18.00
N LEU A 230 -2.43 5.24 -18.73
CA LEU A 230 -1.20 5.80 -18.21
C LEU A 230 -1.38 7.26 -17.79
N TYR A 231 -0.93 7.55 -16.57
CA TYR A 231 -1.02 8.87 -15.96
C TYR A 231 0.32 9.29 -15.36
N ALA A 232 0.75 10.51 -15.65
CA ALA A 232 1.85 11.16 -14.96
C ALA A 232 1.40 11.63 -13.56
N ALA A 233 2.23 11.37 -12.55
CA ALA A 233 2.00 11.90 -11.21
C ALA A 233 2.54 13.33 -11.10
N GLU A 234 1.71 14.24 -10.59
CA GLU A 234 2.08 15.62 -10.28
C GLU A 234 1.86 15.90 -8.79
N PHE A 235 2.86 16.55 -8.18
CA PHE A 235 2.87 16.87 -6.74
C PHE A 235 2.24 18.23 -6.47
N HIS A 236 1.25 18.25 -5.58
CA HIS A 236 0.53 19.45 -5.16
C HIS A 236 0.47 19.53 -3.62
N ALA A 237 1.56 19.99 -2.99
CA ALA A 237 1.65 20.17 -1.54
C ALA A 237 1.21 18.93 -0.73
N GLY A 238 1.68 17.75 -1.13
CA GLY A 238 1.32 16.45 -0.53
C GLY A 238 0.14 15.74 -1.19
N LEU A 239 -0.62 16.42 -2.06
CA LEU A 239 -1.69 15.83 -2.86
C LEU A 239 -1.19 15.42 -4.25
N LEU A 240 -1.89 14.47 -4.84
CA LEU A 240 -1.63 13.85 -6.13
C LEU A 240 -2.62 14.37 -7.15
N ALA A 241 -2.11 14.86 -8.29
CA ALA A 241 -2.88 14.94 -9.52
C ALA A 241 -2.34 13.89 -10.51
N LEU A 242 -3.26 13.26 -11.26
CA LEU A 242 -2.93 12.24 -12.26
C LEU A 242 -3.27 12.76 -13.65
N ARG A 243 -2.25 13.06 -14.43
CA ARG A 243 -2.34 13.69 -15.76
C ARG A 243 -2.22 12.65 -16.86
N ASP A 244 -3.18 12.56 -17.75
CA ASP A 244 -3.13 11.68 -18.91
C ASP A 244 -2.19 12.19 -20.02
N LEU A 245 -1.99 11.34 -21.03
CA LEU A 245 -1.10 11.60 -22.17
C LEU A 245 -1.50 12.80 -23.06
N TYR A 246 -2.73 13.31 -22.95
CA TYR A 246 -3.19 14.51 -23.65
C TYR A 246 -3.17 15.75 -22.75
N GLY A 247 -2.65 15.59 -21.53
CA GLY A 247 -2.46 16.66 -20.58
C GLY A 247 -3.68 17.00 -19.72
N ALA A 248 -4.75 16.21 -19.78
CA ALA A 248 -5.92 16.38 -18.90
C ALA A 248 -5.79 15.55 -17.61
N TYR A 249 -6.44 15.96 -16.54
CA TYR A 249 -6.33 15.38 -15.21
C TYR A 249 -7.56 14.57 -14.84
N LEU A 250 -7.34 13.49 -14.08
CA LEU A 250 -8.41 12.71 -13.46
C LEU A 250 -9.17 13.55 -12.43
N ALA A 251 -10.50 13.49 -12.49
CA ALA A 251 -11.40 14.10 -11.52
C ALA A 251 -12.71 13.29 -11.42
N PRO A 252 -13.44 13.37 -10.29
CA PRO A 252 -14.74 12.72 -10.15
C PRO A 252 -15.88 13.55 -10.77
N ILE A 253 -16.49 13.04 -11.85
CA ILE A 253 -17.41 13.80 -12.71
C ILE A 253 -18.87 13.37 -12.53
N GLY A 254 -19.77 14.35 -12.57
CA GLY A 254 -21.21 14.14 -12.61
C GLY A 254 -21.79 13.69 -11.25
N SER A 255 -23.09 13.36 -11.25
CA SER A 255 -23.81 12.95 -10.03
C SER A 255 -23.26 11.65 -9.43
N LYS A 256 -22.84 10.71 -10.28
CA LYS A 256 -22.22 9.42 -9.90
C LYS A 256 -20.75 9.52 -9.49
N ALA A 257 -20.12 10.70 -9.56
CA ALA A 257 -18.72 10.86 -9.19
C ALA A 257 -17.73 10.00 -9.99
N VAL A 258 -18.02 9.70 -11.26
CA VAL A 258 -17.19 8.78 -12.06
C VAL A 258 -15.81 9.38 -12.27
N LEU A 259 -14.78 8.65 -11.87
CA LEU A 259 -13.38 9.06 -11.99
C LEU A 259 -12.93 8.93 -13.45
N LYS A 260 -12.64 10.06 -14.11
CA LYS A 260 -12.11 10.09 -15.48
C LYS A 260 -11.42 11.41 -15.78
N SER A 261 -10.70 11.47 -16.90
CA SER A 261 -10.02 12.68 -17.32
C SER A 261 -11.00 13.77 -17.74
N ARG A 262 -10.72 15.02 -17.36
CA ARG A 262 -11.61 16.17 -17.64
C ARG A 262 -10.91 17.42 -18.12
N SER A 263 -10.09 18.01 -17.26
CA SER A 263 -9.60 19.38 -17.39
C SER A 263 -8.09 19.37 -17.59
N THR A 264 -7.54 20.38 -18.26
CA THR A 264 -6.09 20.60 -18.36
C THR A 264 -5.54 21.47 -17.24
N THR A 265 -6.37 21.83 -16.26
CA THR A 265 -5.99 22.63 -15.10
C THR A 265 -6.27 21.86 -13.83
N VAL A 266 -5.33 21.87 -12.89
CA VAL A 266 -5.52 21.28 -11.57
C VAL A 266 -6.27 22.26 -10.68
N THR A 267 -7.44 21.83 -10.20
CA THR A 267 -8.15 22.46 -9.10
C THR A 267 -8.30 21.46 -7.96
N ARG A 268 -9.02 21.82 -6.90
CA ARG A 268 -9.27 20.91 -5.78
C ARG A 268 -9.97 19.60 -6.19
N ASP A 269 -10.70 19.59 -7.30
CA ASP A 269 -11.41 18.40 -7.80
C ASP A 269 -10.47 17.35 -8.41
N GLU A 270 -9.34 17.77 -8.97
CA GLU A 270 -8.29 16.93 -9.57
C GLU A 270 -7.25 16.42 -8.55
N LEU A 271 -7.38 16.83 -7.28
CA LEU A 271 -6.43 16.51 -6.23
C LEU A 271 -6.91 15.34 -5.36
N PHE A 272 -5.99 14.41 -5.10
CA PHE A 272 -6.22 13.23 -4.29
C PHE A 272 -5.14 13.05 -3.22
N SER A 273 -5.52 12.50 -2.07
CA SER A 273 -4.55 11.94 -1.12
C SER A 273 -4.48 10.42 -1.29
N LEU A 274 -3.27 9.88 -1.20
CA LEU A 274 -3.02 8.45 -1.08
C LEU A 274 -2.99 8.10 0.41
N GLU A 275 -4.04 7.42 0.89
CA GLU A 275 -4.12 6.97 2.27
C GLU A 275 -3.72 5.49 2.37
N GLU A 276 -3.13 5.10 3.51
CA GLU A 276 -2.78 3.70 3.74
C GLU A 276 -4.04 2.82 3.77
N SER A 277 -4.05 1.74 2.97
CA SER A 277 -5.10 0.73 3.07
C SER A 277 -4.85 -0.19 4.27
N LEU A 278 -5.45 0.18 5.41
CA LEU A 278 -5.36 -0.60 6.65
C LEU A 278 -6.02 -1.98 6.49
N PRO A 279 -5.48 -3.03 7.13
CA PRO A 279 -6.02 -4.38 7.01
C PRO A 279 -7.45 -4.45 7.56
N GLN A 280 -8.35 -5.02 6.77
CA GLN A 280 -9.69 -5.37 7.19
C GLN A 280 -9.81 -6.88 7.25
N ALA A 281 -10.29 -7.41 8.36
CA ALA A 281 -10.29 -8.82 8.65
C ALA A 281 -11.69 -9.35 8.95
N SER A 282 -11.89 -10.63 8.68
CA SER A 282 -12.98 -11.41 9.23
C SER A 282 -12.41 -12.57 10.05
N PHE A 283 -13.12 -12.93 11.11
CA PHE A 283 -12.74 -14.02 12.02
C PHE A 283 -13.81 -15.09 12.00
N VAL A 284 -13.40 -16.36 11.90
CA VAL A 284 -14.30 -17.52 12.01
C VAL A 284 -13.96 -18.28 13.28
N ALA A 285 -14.91 -18.46 14.18
CA ALA A 285 -14.66 -19.21 15.42
C ALA A 285 -14.43 -20.69 15.11
N ALA A 286 -13.33 -21.27 15.60
CA ALA A 286 -13.01 -22.68 15.36
C ALA A 286 -14.05 -23.61 15.99
N LEU A 287 -14.63 -23.22 17.12
CA LEU A 287 -15.64 -23.99 17.85
C LEU A 287 -16.89 -24.37 17.02
N ASN A 288 -17.43 -23.43 16.23
CA ASN A 288 -18.71 -23.60 15.54
C ASN A 288 -18.66 -23.25 14.05
N GLN A 289 -17.49 -22.86 13.53
CA GLN A 289 -17.24 -22.48 12.13
C GLN A 289 -18.14 -21.32 11.65
N ARG A 290 -18.53 -20.43 12.56
CA ARG A 290 -19.34 -19.24 12.24
C ARG A 290 -18.49 -17.98 12.23
N TYR A 291 -18.87 -17.03 11.37
CA TYR A 291 -18.26 -15.71 11.32
C TYR A 291 -18.62 -14.88 12.56
N VAL A 292 -17.61 -14.23 13.11
CA VAL A 292 -17.74 -13.22 14.17
C VAL A 292 -18.40 -11.98 13.59
N SER A 293 -19.40 -11.45 14.28
CA SER A 293 -20.36 -10.48 13.78
C SER A 293 -20.84 -9.52 14.85
N VAL A 294 -21.16 -8.30 14.42
CA VAL A 294 -21.89 -7.27 15.19
C VAL A 294 -23.31 -7.05 14.67
N LYS A 295 -23.86 -7.98 13.88
CA LYS A 295 -25.18 -7.84 13.24
C LYS A 295 -26.35 -7.92 14.22
N GLN A 296 -26.20 -8.70 15.31
CA GLN A 296 -27.29 -8.99 16.27
C GLN A 296 -27.42 -7.94 17.39
N GLY A 297 -26.54 -6.94 17.45
CA GLY A 297 -26.58 -5.91 18.48
C GLY A 297 -25.18 -5.43 18.86
N VAL A 298 -25.04 -4.98 20.11
CA VAL A 298 -23.76 -4.49 20.64
C VAL A 298 -22.81 -5.63 21.01
N ASP A 299 -23.32 -6.80 21.40
CA ASP A 299 -22.48 -7.95 21.73
C ASP A 299 -21.84 -8.54 20.47
N VAL A 300 -20.54 -8.84 20.55
CA VAL A 300 -19.82 -9.52 19.48
C VAL A 300 -20.11 -11.02 19.56
N THR A 301 -20.60 -11.60 18.44
CA THR A 301 -21.05 -13.00 18.40
C THR A 301 -20.57 -13.73 17.14
N ALA A 302 -20.20 -15.01 17.26
CA ALA A 302 -19.88 -15.90 16.15
C ALA A 302 -21.11 -16.75 15.77
N ASN A 303 -22.00 -16.21 14.95
CA ASN A 303 -23.29 -16.84 14.62
C ASN A 303 -23.64 -16.81 13.12
N GLN A 304 -22.89 -16.09 12.28
CA GLN A 304 -23.24 -15.89 10.87
C GLN A 304 -22.56 -16.92 9.94
N ASP A 305 -23.21 -17.22 8.81
CA ASP A 305 -22.70 -18.10 7.74
C ASP A 305 -22.08 -17.31 6.57
N GLU A 306 -22.36 -16.02 6.48
CA GLU A 306 -21.95 -15.16 5.37
C GLU A 306 -21.23 -13.92 5.88
N ILE A 307 -20.36 -13.37 5.03
CA ILE A 307 -19.63 -12.15 5.33
C ILE A 307 -20.34 -10.95 4.70
N SER A 308 -20.64 -9.96 5.53
CA SER A 308 -21.04 -8.62 5.13
C SER A 308 -20.13 -7.57 5.78
N GLY A 309 -20.54 -6.30 5.73
CA GLY A 309 -19.87 -5.23 6.48
C GLY A 309 -19.88 -5.44 8.01
N HIS A 310 -20.80 -6.25 8.54
CA HIS A 310 -20.90 -6.55 9.98
C HIS A 310 -19.95 -7.66 10.47
N GLU A 311 -19.37 -8.43 9.54
CA GLU A 311 -18.39 -9.50 9.81
C GLU A 311 -16.99 -9.10 9.35
N THR A 312 -16.85 -7.88 8.83
CA THR A 312 -15.59 -7.27 8.42
C THR A 312 -15.21 -6.23 9.48
N PHE A 313 -13.96 -6.23 9.92
CA PHE A 313 -13.44 -5.33 10.95
C PHE A 313 -12.11 -4.75 10.52
N GLN A 314 -11.92 -3.44 10.69
CA GLN A 314 -10.64 -2.81 10.42
C GLN A 314 -9.71 -2.98 11.62
N LEU A 315 -8.50 -3.47 11.37
CA LEU A 315 -7.48 -3.69 12.39
C LEU A 315 -6.53 -2.49 12.41
N GLU A 316 -6.52 -1.77 13.53
CA GLU A 316 -5.71 -0.57 13.70
C GLU A 316 -4.62 -0.83 14.75
N PHE A 317 -3.37 -0.78 14.33
CA PHE A 317 -2.26 -1.07 15.22
C PHE A 317 -1.85 0.14 16.03
N ASP A 318 -1.81 -0.03 17.35
CA ASP A 318 -1.28 0.95 18.27
C ASP A 318 0.24 0.81 18.38
N ARG A 319 0.98 1.80 17.85
CA ARG A 319 2.45 1.76 17.82
C ARG A 319 3.10 1.80 19.19
N VAL A 320 2.38 2.27 20.23
CA VAL A 320 2.89 2.39 21.60
C VAL A 320 2.81 1.04 22.31
N THR A 321 1.62 0.44 22.38
CA THR A 321 1.37 -0.82 23.10
C THR A 321 1.68 -2.07 22.25
N LYS A 322 1.86 -1.91 20.93
CA LYS A 322 2.01 -2.99 19.95
C LYS A 322 0.80 -3.94 19.88
N ARG A 323 -0.38 -3.42 20.20
CA ARG A 323 -1.67 -4.12 20.19
C ARG A 323 -2.60 -3.54 19.15
N TRP A 324 -3.74 -4.21 18.94
CA TRP A 324 -4.68 -3.87 17.88
C TRP A 324 -6.01 -3.42 18.45
N TYR A 325 -6.54 -2.35 17.87
CA TYR A 325 -7.95 -2.03 17.93
C TYR A 325 -8.68 -2.80 16.82
N VAL A 326 -9.88 -3.29 17.13
CA VAL A 326 -10.77 -3.95 16.16
C VAL A 326 -11.98 -3.03 15.95
N ARG A 327 -11.99 -2.31 14.83
CA ARG A 327 -13.00 -1.29 14.51
C ARG A 327 -14.08 -1.85 13.59
N THR A 328 -15.33 -1.46 13.79
CA THR A 328 -16.47 -1.82 12.94
C THR A 328 -16.73 -0.75 11.87
N MET A 329 -17.55 -1.09 10.87
CA MET A 329 -17.95 -0.14 9.82
C MET A 329 -18.73 1.07 10.35
N GLN A 330 -19.34 0.96 11.54
CA GLN A 330 -20.06 2.05 12.22
C GLN A 330 -19.15 2.91 13.11
N ASP A 331 -17.83 2.79 12.96
CA ASP A 331 -16.84 3.53 13.75
C ASP A 331 -16.97 3.28 15.26
N ARG A 332 -17.15 1.99 15.60
CA ARG A 332 -17.13 1.50 16.98
C ARG A 332 -16.00 0.51 17.16
N TYR A 333 -15.50 0.39 18.36
CA TYR A 333 -14.41 -0.52 18.69
C TYR A 333 -14.93 -1.69 19.52
N TRP A 334 -14.37 -2.88 19.28
CA TRP A 334 -14.52 -3.98 20.22
C TRP A 334 -13.95 -3.55 21.57
N SER A 335 -14.67 -3.79 22.66
CA SER A 335 -14.31 -3.44 24.03
C SER A 335 -14.56 -4.59 24.98
N LEU A 336 -13.62 -4.79 25.90
CA LEU A 336 -13.80 -5.66 27.06
C LEU A 336 -14.68 -4.99 28.11
N GLU A 337 -15.78 -5.66 28.46
CA GLU A 337 -16.71 -5.22 29.49
C GLU A 337 -16.43 -5.85 30.86
N ALA A 338 -16.98 -5.26 31.93
CA ALA A 338 -16.75 -5.68 33.31
C ALA A 338 -17.07 -7.17 33.59
N GLY A 339 -18.07 -7.72 32.89
CA GLY A 339 -18.43 -9.16 32.97
C GLY A 339 -17.56 -10.08 32.10
N GLY A 340 -16.52 -9.56 31.47
CA GLY A 340 -15.66 -10.27 30.53
C GLY A 340 -16.25 -10.42 29.12
N GLY A 341 -17.46 -9.92 28.86
CA GLY A 341 -18.07 -9.93 27.52
C GLY A 341 -17.35 -8.96 26.58
N ILE A 342 -17.41 -9.25 25.28
CA ILE A 342 -16.90 -8.36 24.24
C ILE A 342 -18.06 -7.67 23.54
N GLN A 343 -18.04 -6.35 23.53
CA GLN A 343 -19.06 -5.51 22.89
C GLN A 343 -18.44 -4.57 21.86
N ALA A 344 -19.25 -4.04 20.95
CA ALA A 344 -18.86 -3.06 19.93
C ALA A 344 -19.77 -1.83 20.02
N SER A 345 -19.74 -1.16 21.18
CA SER A 345 -20.52 0.04 21.50
C SER A 345 -19.66 1.31 21.60
N GLU A 346 -18.37 1.16 21.88
CA GLU A 346 -17.48 2.28 22.18
C GLU A 346 -17.04 3.05 20.94
N HIS A 347 -17.20 4.37 20.95
CA HIS A 347 -16.77 5.28 19.88
C HIS A 347 -15.35 5.82 20.09
N LYS A 348 -14.77 5.58 21.27
CA LYS A 348 -13.44 6.08 21.63
C LYS A 348 -12.50 4.92 21.88
N ARG A 349 -11.24 5.11 21.49
CA ARG A 349 -10.15 4.21 21.84
C ARG A 349 -9.96 4.21 23.37
N SER A 350 -9.76 3.02 23.93
CA SER A 350 -9.48 2.81 25.34
C SER A 350 -8.58 1.60 25.52
N SER A 351 -8.00 1.44 26.71
CA SER A 351 -7.21 0.25 27.04
C SER A 351 -8.01 -1.05 26.94
N ASN A 352 -9.33 -1.00 27.19
CA ASN A 352 -10.22 -2.15 27.07
C ASN A 352 -10.54 -2.53 25.62
N ALA A 353 -10.22 -1.65 24.65
CA ALA A 353 -10.40 -1.91 23.24
C ALA A 353 -9.15 -2.46 22.54
N LEU A 354 -8.08 -2.73 23.31
CA LEU A 354 -6.82 -3.26 22.80
C LEU A 354 -6.75 -4.77 22.96
N PHE A 355 -6.37 -5.44 21.88
CA PHE A 355 -6.20 -6.89 21.82
C PHE A 355 -4.83 -7.27 21.27
N ASP A 356 -4.21 -8.30 21.85
CA ASP A 356 -3.08 -8.98 21.21
C ASP A 356 -3.61 -10.00 20.20
N LEU A 357 -2.99 -10.08 19.02
CA LEU A 357 -3.22 -11.14 18.04
C LEU A 357 -2.09 -12.17 18.17
N ILE A 358 -2.42 -13.35 18.68
CA ILE A 358 -1.46 -14.41 18.99
C ILE A 358 -1.72 -15.60 18.07
N TRP A 359 -0.91 -15.70 17.02
CA TRP A 359 -0.99 -16.74 16.02
C TRP A 359 -0.43 -18.07 16.51
N GLN A 360 -1.12 -19.14 16.20
CA GLN A 360 -0.79 -20.49 16.62
C GLN A 360 0.17 -21.17 15.63
N SER A 361 1.18 -21.85 16.15
CA SER A 361 2.26 -22.45 15.35
C SER A 361 1.84 -23.68 14.56
N GLU A 362 0.66 -24.27 14.81
CA GLU A 362 0.29 -25.58 14.28
C GLU A 362 -0.77 -25.52 13.18
N ASP A 363 -1.81 -24.70 13.34
CA ASP A 363 -3.07 -24.85 12.59
C ASP A 363 -3.52 -23.58 11.86
N GLY A 364 -2.68 -22.53 11.85
CA GLY A 364 -2.98 -21.26 11.18
C GLY A 364 -4.05 -20.41 11.88
N THR A 365 -4.50 -20.81 13.07
CA THR A 365 -5.46 -20.04 13.85
C THR A 365 -4.79 -18.87 14.57
N VAL A 366 -5.60 -17.90 14.97
CA VAL A 366 -5.23 -16.77 15.83
C VAL A 366 -6.10 -16.78 17.08
N ALA A 367 -5.47 -16.50 18.23
CA ALA A 367 -6.14 -16.23 19.48
C ALA A 367 -6.04 -14.74 19.79
N LEU A 368 -7.13 -14.16 20.30
CA LEU A 368 -7.15 -12.75 20.70
C LEU A 368 -7.07 -12.66 22.22
N ARG A 369 -6.15 -11.88 22.77
CA ARG A 369 -6.02 -11.65 24.22
C ARG A 369 -6.45 -10.23 24.58
N ALA A 370 -7.40 -10.10 25.50
CA ALA A 370 -7.92 -8.81 25.95
C ALA A 370 -7.07 -8.20 27.07
N ASN A 371 -7.42 -6.99 27.47
CA ASN A 371 -6.68 -6.21 28.47
C ASN A 371 -6.72 -6.80 29.90
N ASN A 372 -7.65 -7.72 30.19
CA ASN A 372 -7.63 -8.51 31.44
C ASN A 372 -6.63 -9.68 31.42
N GLY A 373 -5.84 -9.83 30.36
CA GLY A 373 -4.85 -10.89 30.19
C GLY A 373 -5.42 -12.22 29.71
N LYS A 374 -6.74 -12.34 29.53
CA LYS A 374 -7.41 -13.58 29.12
C LYS A 374 -7.69 -13.61 27.63
N PHE A 375 -7.76 -14.81 27.08
CA PHE A 375 -8.13 -15.05 25.69
C PHE A 375 -9.64 -14.97 25.48
N LEU A 376 -10.03 -14.47 24.31
CA LEU A 376 -11.42 -14.45 23.86
C LEU A 376 -11.86 -15.87 23.53
N ALA A 377 -12.85 -16.38 24.24
CA ALA A 377 -13.52 -17.63 23.97
C ALA A 377 -14.93 -17.40 23.41
N THR A 378 -15.29 -18.17 22.40
CA THR A 378 -16.64 -18.27 21.86
C THR A 378 -17.46 -19.24 22.73
N LYS A 379 -18.60 -18.78 23.26
CA LYS A 379 -19.55 -19.66 23.96
C LYS A 379 -20.38 -20.45 22.95
N ARG A 380 -21.05 -21.53 23.40
CA ARG A 380 -22.01 -22.28 22.56
C ARG A 380 -23.15 -21.43 21.98
N SER A 381 -23.49 -20.32 22.64
CA SER A 381 -24.46 -19.33 22.15
C SER A 381 -23.88 -18.36 21.09
N GLY A 382 -22.60 -18.49 20.75
CA GLY A 382 -21.87 -17.63 19.84
C GLY A 382 -21.24 -16.40 20.49
N HIS A 383 -21.65 -15.98 21.68
CA HIS A 383 -21.08 -14.78 22.32
C HIS A 383 -19.59 -14.93 22.64
N LEU A 384 -18.83 -13.85 22.43
CA LEU A 384 -17.39 -13.78 22.75
C LEU A 384 -17.17 -13.23 24.16
N TYR A 385 -16.32 -13.91 24.93
CA TYR A 385 -15.93 -13.51 26.29
C TYR A 385 -14.42 -13.67 26.50
N ALA A 386 -13.75 -12.70 27.12
CA ALA A 386 -12.36 -12.82 27.55
C ALA A 386 -12.24 -13.54 28.90
N ASN A 387 -12.39 -14.86 28.89
CA ASN A 387 -12.37 -15.68 30.11
C ASN A 387 -11.47 -16.92 30.04
N ALA A 388 -10.85 -17.22 28.90
CA ALA A 388 -9.95 -18.35 28.76
C ALA A 388 -8.52 -18.01 29.23
N GLU A 389 -7.96 -18.88 30.06
CA GLU A 389 -6.59 -18.70 30.61
C GLU A 389 -5.51 -19.20 29.64
N SER A 390 -5.83 -20.19 28.79
CA SER A 390 -4.89 -20.76 27.83
C SER A 390 -5.59 -21.16 26.53
N VAL A 391 -4.83 -21.15 25.43
CA VAL A 391 -5.29 -21.56 24.09
C VAL A 391 -5.15 -23.07 23.87
N ASN A 392 -4.36 -23.75 24.72
CA ASN A 392 -4.08 -25.19 24.61
C ASN A 392 -4.80 -26.03 25.69
N GLY A 393 -5.86 -25.49 26.30
CA GLY A 393 -6.67 -26.19 27.30
C GLY A 393 -7.63 -27.23 26.70
N LEU A 394 -8.46 -27.84 27.56
CA LEU A 394 -9.49 -28.82 27.18
C LEU A 394 -10.50 -28.27 26.15
N ASP A 395 -10.74 -26.95 26.15
CA ASP A 395 -11.63 -26.25 25.21
C ASP A 395 -10.83 -25.34 24.25
N SER A 396 -9.68 -25.81 23.75
CA SER A 396 -8.75 -25.03 22.91
C SER A 396 -9.43 -24.36 21.71
N ASP A 397 -10.35 -25.05 21.03
CA ASP A 397 -11.08 -24.54 19.87
C ASP A 397 -12.02 -23.37 20.19
N ALA A 398 -12.48 -23.24 21.44
CA ALA A 398 -13.32 -22.12 21.84
C ALA A 398 -12.55 -20.78 21.78
N SER A 399 -11.22 -20.81 21.96
CA SER A 399 -10.36 -19.63 21.98
C SER A 399 -9.56 -19.40 20.70
N LYS A 400 -9.84 -20.16 19.64
CA LYS A 400 -9.17 -20.08 18.34
C LYS A 400 -10.10 -19.56 17.26
N TYR A 401 -9.54 -18.76 16.37
CA TYR A 401 -10.25 -18.19 15.24
C TYR A 401 -9.41 -18.36 13.97
N TYR A 402 -10.07 -18.66 12.86
CA TYR A 402 -9.46 -18.53 11.55
C TYR A 402 -9.57 -17.09 11.07
N PHE A 403 -8.56 -16.64 10.32
CA PHE A 403 -8.43 -15.27 9.87
C PHE A 403 -8.54 -15.17 8.34
N TYR A 404 -9.31 -14.20 7.87
CA TYR A 404 -9.31 -13.78 6.47
C TYR A 404 -8.99 -12.30 6.36
N LEU A 405 -8.03 -11.96 5.49
CA LEU A 405 -7.75 -10.58 5.09
C LEU A 405 -8.73 -10.19 3.97
N MET A 406 -9.73 -9.40 4.31
CA MET A 406 -10.92 -9.14 3.49
C MET A 406 -10.66 -8.12 2.39
N ASN A 407 -10.00 -7.01 2.69
CA ASN A 407 -9.71 -5.97 1.71
C ASN A 407 -8.41 -6.24 0.93
N ARG A 408 -8.09 -7.52 0.68
CA ARG A 408 -7.01 -7.99 -0.18
C ARG A 408 -7.46 -9.22 -1.00
N PRO A 409 -8.52 -9.09 -1.85
CA PRO A 409 -8.85 -10.15 -2.81
C PRO A 409 -7.74 -10.35 -3.85
N VAL A 410 -6.86 -9.35 -3.93
CA VAL A 410 -5.65 -9.28 -4.73
C VAL A 410 -4.54 -8.74 -3.84
N LEU A 411 -3.40 -9.43 -3.82
CA LEU A 411 -2.19 -9.04 -3.11
C LEU A 411 -1.11 -8.57 -4.09
N VAL A 412 -0.36 -7.57 -3.65
CA VAL A 412 0.93 -7.20 -4.22
C VAL A 412 1.98 -7.31 -3.12
N LEU A 413 2.89 -8.27 -3.23
CA LEU A 413 3.85 -8.56 -2.17
C LEU A 413 5.20 -7.89 -2.43
N ARG A 414 5.74 -7.24 -1.39
CA ARG A 414 7.06 -6.62 -1.41
C ARG A 414 7.89 -7.04 -0.19
N CYS A 415 9.17 -7.28 -0.39
CA CYS A 415 10.16 -7.40 0.68
C CYS A 415 11.29 -6.38 0.48
N GLU A 416 12.33 -6.44 1.31
CA GLU A 416 13.46 -5.51 1.24
C GLU A 416 14.24 -5.58 -0.09
N GLN A 417 14.13 -6.68 -0.82
CA GLN A 417 14.81 -6.89 -2.09
C GLN A 417 14.03 -6.35 -3.30
N GLY A 418 12.71 -6.24 -3.19
CA GLY A 418 11.83 -5.80 -4.28
C GLY A 418 10.44 -6.44 -4.18
N PHE A 419 9.70 -6.37 -5.28
CA PHE A 419 8.40 -7.02 -5.43
C PHE A 419 8.56 -8.50 -5.75
N VAL A 420 7.54 -9.27 -5.38
CA VAL A 420 7.28 -10.60 -5.94
C VAL A 420 6.77 -10.44 -7.36
N GLY A 421 7.41 -11.11 -8.31
CA GLY A 421 6.98 -11.12 -9.70
C GLY A 421 7.66 -12.22 -10.50
N PRO A 422 7.25 -12.42 -11.77
CA PRO A 422 7.82 -13.46 -12.61
C PRO A 422 9.31 -13.22 -12.85
N LYS A 423 10.08 -14.31 -12.92
CA LYS A 423 11.52 -14.25 -13.21
C LYS A 423 11.80 -13.55 -14.54
N SER A 424 11.01 -13.88 -15.55
CA SER A 424 10.94 -13.27 -16.88
C SER A 424 9.54 -13.44 -17.46
N SER A 425 9.20 -12.73 -18.53
CA SER A 425 7.88 -12.78 -19.19
C SER A 425 7.44 -14.18 -19.62
N ALA A 426 8.38 -15.07 -19.92
CA ALA A 426 8.12 -16.45 -20.34
C ALA A 426 8.24 -17.49 -19.21
N SER A 427 8.64 -17.10 -18.00
CA SER A 427 8.86 -18.03 -16.88
C SER A 427 7.67 -18.08 -15.94
N SER A 428 7.24 -19.30 -15.58
CA SER A 428 6.26 -19.51 -14.51
C SER A 428 6.87 -19.32 -13.11
N LYS A 429 8.20 -19.26 -12.98
CA LYS A 429 8.89 -19.14 -11.68
C LYS A 429 8.86 -17.70 -11.17
N LEU A 430 8.58 -17.53 -9.89
CA LEU A 430 8.56 -16.24 -9.21
C LEU A 430 9.86 -15.97 -8.45
N GLU A 431 10.20 -14.68 -8.36
CA GLU A 431 11.31 -14.13 -7.59
C GLU A 431 10.82 -12.87 -6.85
N CYS A 432 11.51 -12.49 -5.78
CA CYS A 432 11.10 -11.40 -4.88
C CYS A 432 12.05 -10.18 -4.91
N ASN A 433 12.78 -9.99 -6.00
CA ASN A 433 13.71 -8.88 -6.22
C ASN A 433 13.33 -8.04 -7.45
N LYS A 434 12.04 -8.07 -7.84
CA LYS A 434 11.56 -7.45 -9.06
C LYS A 434 11.19 -5.99 -8.85
N ALA A 435 11.29 -5.21 -9.92
CA ALA A 435 10.83 -3.82 -9.95
C ALA A 435 9.33 -3.71 -10.27
N ILE A 436 8.80 -4.67 -11.02
CA ILE A 436 7.38 -4.82 -11.35
C ILE A 436 6.86 -6.01 -10.54
N TYR A 437 5.64 -5.90 -10.05
CA TYR A 437 5.00 -6.94 -9.26
C TYR A 437 4.14 -7.87 -10.11
N GLU A 438 3.88 -9.07 -9.58
CA GLU A 438 2.76 -9.89 -9.98
C GLU A 438 1.53 -9.58 -9.12
N THR A 439 0.37 -9.56 -9.75
CA THR A 439 -0.91 -9.48 -9.06
C THR A 439 -1.37 -10.87 -8.64
N ILE A 440 -1.49 -11.08 -7.33
CA ILE A 440 -1.78 -12.38 -6.75
C ILE A 440 -3.23 -12.40 -6.30
N ARG A 441 -4.10 -13.12 -7.01
CA ARG A 441 -5.50 -13.27 -6.61
C ARG A 441 -5.60 -14.25 -5.44
N VAL A 442 -6.34 -13.85 -4.41
CA VAL A 442 -6.54 -14.61 -3.17
C VAL A 442 -7.90 -15.29 -3.21
N GLU A 443 -7.91 -16.60 -3.31
CA GLU A 443 -9.11 -17.42 -3.23
C GLU A 443 -9.27 -17.98 -1.82
N ARG A 444 -10.29 -17.51 -1.11
CA ARG A 444 -10.64 -17.97 0.24
C ARG A 444 -11.17 -19.40 0.18
N CYS A 445 -10.68 -20.23 1.10
CA CYS A 445 -11.12 -21.60 1.34
C CYS A 445 -11.57 -21.75 2.80
N ASP A 446 -12.05 -22.92 3.20
CA ASP A 446 -12.46 -23.18 4.57
C ASP A 446 -11.30 -23.02 5.57
N ARG A 447 -11.64 -22.75 6.83
CA ARG A 447 -10.70 -22.74 7.96
C ARG A 447 -9.51 -21.79 7.78
N GLY A 448 -9.75 -20.58 7.24
CA GLY A 448 -8.72 -19.55 7.10
C GLY A 448 -7.69 -19.83 6.00
N ILE A 449 -7.82 -20.93 5.27
CA ILE A 449 -6.93 -21.26 4.17
C ILE A 449 -7.23 -20.33 3.00
N VAL A 450 -6.19 -19.87 2.34
CA VAL A 450 -6.27 -19.19 1.05
C VAL A 450 -5.42 -19.91 0.02
N ARG A 451 -5.81 -19.75 -1.24
CA ARG A 451 -5.06 -20.19 -2.42
C ARG A 451 -4.68 -18.97 -3.25
N PHE A 452 -3.51 -19.04 -3.87
CA PHE A 452 -3.02 -17.95 -4.69
C PHE A 452 -3.09 -18.33 -6.17
N LYS A 453 -3.58 -17.40 -6.98
CA LYS A 453 -3.51 -17.45 -8.45
C LYS A 453 -2.74 -16.28 -8.98
N GLY A 454 -1.93 -16.51 -10.01
CA GLY A 454 -1.34 -15.42 -10.79
C GLY A 454 -2.32 -14.79 -11.76
N GLN A 455 -1.83 -13.76 -12.44
CA GLN A 455 -2.56 -13.06 -13.51
C GLN A 455 -2.95 -13.98 -14.68
N ASN A 456 -2.17 -15.03 -14.93
CA ASN A 456 -2.45 -16.04 -15.95
C ASN A 456 -3.60 -17.01 -15.57
N GLY A 457 -4.19 -16.84 -14.38
CA GLY A 457 -5.27 -17.68 -13.86
C GLY A 457 -4.81 -19.03 -13.29
N LYS A 458 -3.51 -19.34 -13.34
CA LYS A 458 -2.93 -20.56 -12.79
C LYS A 458 -2.66 -20.41 -11.30
N TYR A 459 -2.71 -21.52 -10.57
CA TYR A 459 -2.41 -21.57 -9.15
C TYR A 459 -0.91 -21.54 -8.89
N TRP A 460 -0.57 -20.94 -7.77
CA TRP A 460 0.76 -21.05 -7.19
C TRP A 460 1.06 -22.49 -6.78
N HIS A 461 2.28 -22.93 -7.08
CA HIS A 461 2.90 -24.08 -6.48
C HIS A 461 4.18 -23.66 -5.74
N ALA A 462 4.35 -24.03 -4.48
CA ALA A 462 5.44 -23.61 -3.62
C ALA A 462 6.13 -24.80 -2.93
N ASP A 463 7.45 -24.87 -3.06
CA ASP A 463 8.30 -25.86 -2.40
C ASP A 463 9.61 -25.22 -1.89
N SER A 464 10.59 -26.04 -1.50
CA SER A 464 11.91 -25.56 -1.04
C SER A 464 12.81 -25.03 -2.16
N GLU A 465 12.50 -25.32 -3.43
CA GLU A 465 13.26 -24.94 -4.61
C GLU A 465 12.73 -23.65 -5.26
N GLY A 466 11.44 -23.36 -5.10
CA GLY A 466 10.84 -22.14 -5.61
C GLY A 466 9.33 -22.01 -5.43
N VAL A 467 8.82 -20.92 -5.98
CA VAL A 467 7.39 -20.74 -6.26
C VAL A 467 7.19 -20.61 -7.76
N THR A 468 6.20 -21.32 -8.29
CA THR A 468 5.81 -21.33 -9.71
C THR A 468 4.32 -21.07 -9.86
N VAL A 469 3.90 -20.58 -11.03
CA VAL A 469 2.52 -20.20 -11.34
C VAL A 469 2.07 -20.82 -12.66
N ASP A 470 2.02 -22.14 -12.69
CA ASP A 470 1.67 -22.94 -13.87
C ASP A 470 0.65 -24.05 -13.58
N SER A 471 0.25 -24.24 -12.32
CA SER A 471 -0.68 -25.30 -11.94
C SER A 471 -2.13 -24.97 -12.30
N ASP A 472 -2.83 -25.93 -12.90
CA ASP A 472 -4.29 -25.89 -13.07
C ASP A 472 -5.06 -26.33 -11.82
N ILE A 473 -4.36 -26.96 -10.87
CA ILE A 473 -4.96 -27.54 -9.67
C ILE A 473 -4.42 -26.83 -8.43
N SER A 474 -5.30 -26.51 -7.51
CA SER A 474 -4.94 -25.86 -6.25
C SER A 474 -4.46 -26.85 -5.20
N SER A 475 -3.22 -27.35 -5.34
CA SER A 475 -2.62 -28.25 -4.35
C SER A 475 -2.23 -27.56 -3.05
N ASP A 476 -1.81 -26.29 -3.15
CA ASP A 476 -1.16 -25.60 -2.04
C ASP A 476 -2.13 -24.66 -1.33
N GLY A 477 -2.14 -24.76 0.00
CA GLY A 477 -2.93 -23.90 0.89
C GLY A 477 -2.01 -23.03 1.74
N PHE A 478 -2.46 -21.81 2.01
CA PHE A 478 -1.71 -20.85 2.81
C PHE A 478 -2.58 -20.22 3.90
N TYR A 479 -1.96 -19.86 5.01
CA TYR A 479 -2.53 -18.98 6.04
C TYR A 479 -1.83 -17.62 5.97
N LEU A 480 -2.62 -16.56 6.14
CA LEU A 480 -2.13 -15.19 6.22
C LEU A 480 -2.03 -14.78 7.69
N GLU A 481 -0.81 -14.55 8.16
CA GLU A 481 -0.58 -14.10 9.53
C GLU A 481 -0.25 -12.61 9.56
N LEU A 482 -1.21 -11.78 9.95
CA LEU A 482 -0.99 -10.34 10.18
C LEU A 482 -0.19 -10.13 11.47
N ARG A 483 1.13 -10.00 11.31
CA ARG A 483 2.09 -9.83 12.42
C ARG A 483 2.46 -8.36 12.65
N GLU A 484 2.44 -7.55 11.61
CA GLU A 484 2.76 -6.12 11.64
C GLU A 484 1.66 -5.32 10.92
N PRO A 485 1.52 -4.00 11.16
CA PRO A 485 0.42 -3.17 10.62
C PRO A 485 0.22 -3.29 9.10
N SER A 486 1.33 -3.47 8.41
CA SER A 486 1.42 -3.48 6.96
C SER A 486 2.19 -4.67 6.42
N ARG A 487 2.47 -5.69 7.27
CA ARG A 487 3.17 -6.89 6.82
C ARG A 487 2.54 -8.18 7.32
N ILE A 488 2.46 -9.14 6.42
CA ILE A 488 2.00 -10.50 6.67
C ILE A 488 3.16 -11.48 6.59
N CYS A 489 3.10 -12.53 7.41
CA CYS A 489 3.81 -13.77 7.14
C CYS A 489 2.86 -14.71 6.40
N ILE A 490 3.37 -15.41 5.38
CA ILE A 490 2.59 -16.37 4.60
C ILE A 490 3.06 -17.76 4.98
N LYS A 491 2.17 -18.54 5.58
CA LYS A 491 2.46 -19.89 6.07
C LYS A 491 1.80 -20.91 5.17
N HIS A 492 2.54 -21.88 4.66
CA HIS A 492 1.97 -22.99 3.93
C HIS A 492 1.29 -23.98 4.89
N THR A 493 0.29 -24.73 4.41
CA THR A 493 -0.46 -25.70 5.24
C THR A 493 0.37 -26.85 5.80
N ASP A 494 1.59 -27.06 5.31
CA ASP A 494 2.55 -28.01 5.89
C ASP A 494 3.37 -27.43 7.07
N GLY A 495 3.14 -26.17 7.43
CA GLY A 495 3.79 -25.49 8.55
C GLY A 495 4.94 -24.57 8.16
N ARG A 496 5.49 -24.68 6.94
CA ARG A 496 6.64 -23.85 6.50
C ARG A 496 6.22 -22.45 6.09
N TYR A 497 7.09 -21.46 6.27
CA TYR A 497 6.83 -20.09 5.86
C TYR A 497 7.42 -19.76 4.49
N LEU A 498 6.77 -18.86 3.75
CA LEU A 498 7.30 -18.28 2.53
C LEU A 498 8.44 -17.31 2.86
N THR A 499 9.60 -17.49 2.22
CA THR A 499 10.83 -16.76 2.52
C THR A 499 11.49 -16.17 1.28
N ALA A 500 12.16 -15.03 1.47
CA ALA A 500 13.03 -14.38 0.50
C ALA A 500 14.49 -14.83 0.71
N GLY A 501 15.03 -15.61 -0.22
CA GLY A 501 16.45 -15.97 -0.26
C GLY A 501 17.36 -14.82 -0.70
N LYS A 502 18.67 -14.92 -0.45
CA LYS A 502 19.66 -13.85 -0.68
C LYS A 502 19.72 -13.29 -2.11
N ASN A 503 19.32 -14.08 -3.11
CA ASN A 503 19.37 -13.71 -4.53
C ASN A 503 17.98 -13.43 -5.13
N GLY A 504 17.00 -13.08 -4.29
CA GLY A 504 15.61 -12.89 -4.71
C GLY A 504 14.84 -14.20 -4.94
N ALA A 505 15.38 -15.35 -4.51
CA ALA A 505 14.67 -16.62 -4.60
C ALA A 505 13.46 -16.61 -3.68
N LEU A 506 12.27 -16.88 -4.22
CA LEU A 506 11.04 -17.05 -3.45
C LEU A 506 10.77 -18.54 -3.25
N ARG A 507 10.67 -19.00 -2.00
CA ARG A 507 10.50 -20.44 -1.67
C ARG A 507 9.93 -20.65 -0.27
N LEU A 508 9.50 -21.88 0.03
CA LEU A 508 9.23 -22.33 1.39
C LEU A 508 10.54 -22.52 2.16
N GLY A 509 10.63 -21.89 3.34
CA GLY A 509 11.74 -22.00 4.27
C GLY A 509 11.41 -22.93 5.44
N GLU A 510 11.73 -22.48 6.64
CA GLU A 510 11.53 -23.24 7.88
C GLU A 510 10.13 -23.02 8.47
N THR A 511 9.82 -23.76 9.54
CA THR A 511 8.55 -23.67 10.27
C THR A 511 8.55 -22.61 11.38
N ASP A 512 9.71 -22.01 11.68
CA ASP A 512 9.81 -20.96 12.70
C ASP A 512 9.48 -19.60 12.10
N TYR A 513 8.56 -18.87 12.74
CA TYR A 513 8.09 -17.59 12.25
C TYR A 513 9.18 -16.51 12.29
N GLU A 514 10.18 -16.62 13.18
CA GLU A 514 11.27 -15.64 13.26
C GLU A 514 12.15 -15.66 12.00
N SER A 515 12.15 -16.80 11.29
CA SER A 515 12.82 -16.94 10.00
C SER A 515 11.95 -16.52 8.80
N ALA A 516 10.65 -16.30 9.03
CA ALA A 516 9.71 -15.97 7.97
C ALA A 516 9.98 -14.57 7.40
N THR A 517 9.79 -14.42 6.08
CA THR A 517 9.81 -13.09 5.49
C THR A 517 8.50 -12.38 5.80
N LYS A 518 8.62 -11.14 6.26
CA LYS A 518 7.49 -10.24 6.51
C LYS A 518 7.21 -9.46 5.23
N TRP A 519 6.15 -9.84 4.53
CA TRP A 519 5.78 -9.30 3.24
C TRP A 519 4.91 -8.07 3.42
N GLU A 520 5.35 -6.93 2.88
CA GLU A 520 4.51 -5.74 2.73
C GLU A 520 3.44 -5.97 1.67
N PHE A 521 2.22 -5.50 1.93
CA PHE A 521 1.01 -5.74 1.13
C PHE A 521 0.06 -4.52 1.06
#